data_AF-A0A5B9MHD9-F1
#
_entry.id   AF-A0A5B9MHD9-F1
#
_cell.length_a   1.000
_cell.length_b   1.000
_cell.length_c   1.000
_cell.angle_alpha   90.00
_cell.angle_beta   90.00
_cell.angle_gamma   90.00
#
_symmetry.space_group_name_H-M   'P 1'
#
loop_
_entity.id
_entity.type
_entity.pdbx_description
1 polymer ?
#
loop_
_entity_poly.entity_id
_entity_poly.type
_entity_poly.pdbx_seq_one_letter_code
_entity_poly.pdbx_strand_id
1 'polypeptide(L)'
;MEGVLGVGGFVLFVVVFVPFMFRLKRKYMDKAIAKYNEQNGTDIEIEKSGMPPLKYWLKNRKGDCWALVVFPDGTRKWARLRGGLFSGSQPLTFLDV
;
A
#
# COMPACT_ATOMS: atom_id res chain seq x y z
N MET A 1 15.45 36.50 11.21
CA MET A 1 15.36 35.61 10.02
C MET A 1 15.29 34.16 10.49
N GLU A 2 14.26 33.77 11.26
CA GLU A 2 14.20 32.42 11.86
C GLU A 2 13.06 31.54 11.30
N GLY A 3 12.09 32.11 10.59
CA GLY A 3 10.97 31.36 10.02
C GLY A 3 11.25 30.61 8.71
N VAL A 4 12.28 31.00 7.96
CA VAL A 4 12.54 30.46 6.60
C VAL A 4 13.27 29.09 6.66
N LEU A 5 14.13 28.89 7.66
CA LEU A 5 14.85 27.62 7.87
C LEU A 5 13.92 26.47 8.28
N GLY A 6 12.89 26.74 9.09
CA GLY A 6 11.89 25.74 9.50
C GLY A 6 10.99 25.29 8.35
N VAL A 7 10.54 26.22 7.51
CA VAL A 7 9.65 25.91 6.37
C VAL A 7 10.41 25.17 5.27
N GLY A 8 11.64 25.59 4.95
CA GLY A 8 12.49 24.89 3.96
C GLY A 8 12.79 23.45 4.35
N GLY A 9 13.15 23.21 5.62
CA GLY A 9 13.38 21.86 6.14
C GLY A 9 12.11 21.00 6.16
N PHE A 10 10.96 21.57 6.52
CA PHE A 10 9.68 20.84 6.50
C PHE A 10 9.24 20.48 5.07
N VAL A 11 9.38 21.39 4.10
CA VAL A 11 9.07 21.11 2.70
C VAL A 11 9.99 20.01 2.15
N LEU A 12 11.29 20.07 2.42
CA LEU A 12 12.23 19.02 2.02
C LEU A 12 11.86 17.67 2.65
N PHE A 13 11.50 17.66 3.94
CA PHE A 13 11.03 16.47 4.63
C PHE A 13 9.78 15.89 3.96
N VAL A 14 8.77 16.70 3.66
CA VAL A 14 7.55 16.23 2.98
C VAL A 14 7.87 15.67 1.58
N VAL A 15 8.69 16.37 0.79
CA VAL A 15 9.03 15.99 -0.59
C VAL A 15 9.88 14.71 -0.64
N VAL A 16 10.71 14.44 0.36
CA VAL A 16 11.55 13.22 0.38
C VAL A 16 10.85 12.08 1.13
N PHE A 17 10.33 12.37 2.33
CA PHE A 17 9.79 11.37 3.24
C PHE A 17 8.45 10.79 2.77
N VAL A 18 7.57 11.61 2.17
CA VAL A 18 6.27 11.11 1.68
C VAL A 18 6.47 10.13 0.52
N PRO A 19 7.21 10.44 -0.57
CA PRO A 19 7.47 9.48 -1.63
C PRO A 19 8.24 8.24 -1.14
N PHE A 20 9.18 8.42 -0.20
CA PHE A 20 9.89 7.29 0.42
C PHE A 20 8.93 6.34 1.14
N MET A 21 8.00 6.87 1.95
CA MET A 21 6.96 6.09 2.62
C MET A 21 6.05 5.35 1.64
N PHE A 22 5.64 5.99 0.53
CA PHE A 22 4.86 5.33 -0.53
C PHE A 22 5.65 4.19 -1.19
N ARG A 23 6.94 4.38 -1.45
CA ARG A 23 7.82 3.35 -2.02
C ARG A 23 7.94 2.15 -1.09
N LEU A 24 8.08 2.38 0.21
CA LEU A 24 8.08 1.32 1.21
C LEU A 24 6.77 0.55 1.19
N LYS A 25 5.63 1.23 1.31
CA LYS A 25 4.31 0.59 1.27
C LYS A 25 4.12 -0.31 0.04
N ARG A 26 4.58 0.13 -1.13
CA ARG A 26 4.57 -0.69 -2.35
C ARG A 26 5.37 -1.98 -2.19
N LYS A 27 6.64 -1.89 -1.75
CA LYS A 27 7.48 -3.08 -1.48
C LYS A 27 6.86 -4.08 -0.52
N TYR A 28 6.19 -3.61 0.54
CA TYR A 28 5.49 -4.50 1.47
C TYR A 28 4.30 -5.21 0.82
N MET A 29 3.55 -4.51 -0.02
CA MET A 29 2.45 -5.10 -0.77
C MET A 29 2.96 -6.13 -1.78
N ASP A 30 4.00 -5.80 -2.56
CA ASP A 30 4.65 -6.73 -3.49
C ASP A 30 5.08 -8.02 -2.77
N LYS A 31 5.74 -7.89 -1.62
CA LYS A 31 6.17 -9.04 -0.82
C LYS A 31 5.00 -9.86 -0.28
N ALA A 32 3.91 -9.22 0.14
CA ALA A 32 2.73 -9.90 0.64
C ALA A 32 1.99 -10.67 -0.47
N ILE A 33 1.90 -10.08 -1.66
CA ILE A 33 1.32 -10.72 -2.85
C ILE A 33 2.20 -11.87 -3.31
N ALA A 34 3.52 -11.68 -3.41
CA ALA A 34 4.44 -12.76 -3.80
C ALA A 34 4.35 -13.96 -2.84
N LYS A 35 4.25 -13.69 -1.52
CA LYS A 35 4.05 -14.74 -0.51
C LYS A 35 2.69 -15.43 -0.68
N TYR A 36 1.64 -14.69 -1.00
CA TYR A 36 0.31 -15.26 -1.26
C TYR A 36 0.31 -16.14 -2.52
N ASN A 37 0.97 -15.69 -3.58
CA ASN A 37 1.14 -16.40 -4.84
C ASN A 37 1.87 -17.73 -4.63
N GLU A 38 2.98 -17.72 -3.89
CA GLU A 38 3.75 -18.92 -3.53
C GLU A 38 2.93 -19.91 -2.69
N GLN A 39 2.12 -19.41 -1.75
CA GLN A 39 1.30 -20.26 -0.87
C GLN A 39 0.08 -20.88 -1.55
N ASN A 40 -0.54 -20.17 -2.50
CA ASN A 40 -1.81 -20.59 -3.12
C ASN A 40 -1.61 -21.09 -4.57
N GLY A 41 -0.39 -21.03 -5.11
CA GLY A 41 -0.12 -21.37 -6.51
C GLY A 41 -0.84 -20.46 -7.51
N THR A 42 -1.06 -19.19 -7.12
CA THR A 42 -1.77 -18.19 -7.94
C THR A 42 -0.77 -17.19 -8.50
N ASP A 43 -1.05 -16.61 -9.67
CA ASP A 43 -0.23 -15.56 -10.27
C ASP A 43 -0.98 -14.24 -10.28
N ILE A 44 -1.04 -13.60 -9.11
CA ILE A 44 -1.71 -12.30 -8.94
C ILE A 44 -0.70 -11.20 -9.18
N GLU A 45 -1.05 -10.26 -10.07
CA GLU A 45 -0.24 -9.08 -10.39
C GLU A 45 -0.79 -7.80 -9.76
N ILE A 46 0.09 -6.88 -9.37
CA ILE A 46 -0.30 -5.56 -8.85
C ILE A 46 -0.44 -4.56 -10.01
N GLU A 47 -1.67 -4.14 -10.31
CA GLU A 47 -1.96 -3.12 -11.31
C GLU A 47 -1.69 -1.71 -10.76
N LYS A 48 -2.16 -1.43 -9.54
CA LYS A 48 -2.06 -0.09 -8.94
C LYS A 48 -1.93 -0.15 -7.43
N SER A 49 -0.86 0.37 -6.85
CA SER A 49 -0.72 0.55 -5.40
C SER A 49 -1.14 1.97 -4.97
N GLY A 50 -1.90 2.12 -3.89
CA GLY A 50 -2.17 3.45 -3.34
C GLY A 50 -3.46 3.57 -2.55
N MET A 51 -4.27 4.58 -2.90
CA MET A 51 -5.52 4.88 -2.21
C MET A 51 -6.65 4.01 -2.76
N PRO A 52 -7.43 3.33 -1.90
CA PRO A 52 -8.58 2.56 -2.34
C PRO A 52 -9.74 3.49 -2.75
N PRO A 53 -10.75 2.99 -3.48
CA PRO A 53 -11.94 3.76 -3.79
C PRO A 53 -12.66 4.18 -2.52
N LEU A 54 -13.40 5.30 -2.59
CA LEU A 54 -14.12 5.90 -1.46
C LEU A 54 -15.02 4.91 -0.72
N LYS A 55 -15.63 3.95 -1.41
CA LYS A 55 -16.44 2.88 -0.78
C LYS A 55 -15.69 2.04 0.25
N TYR A 56 -14.35 2.00 0.18
CA TYR A 56 -13.47 1.31 1.12
C TYR A 56 -12.79 2.24 2.11
N TRP A 57 -13.09 3.53 2.08
CA TRP A 57 -12.52 4.51 2.99
C TRP A 57 -12.81 4.20 4.45
N LEU A 58 -14.04 3.78 4.77
CA LEU A 58 -14.42 3.36 6.13
C LEU A 58 -13.66 2.10 6.61
N LYS A 59 -13.17 1.29 5.67
CA LYS A 59 -12.36 0.09 5.95
C LYS A 59 -10.86 0.41 5.98
N ASN A 60 -10.45 1.61 5.59
CA ASN A 60 -9.06 2.05 5.52
C ASN A 60 -8.59 2.53 6.88
N ARG A 61 -7.72 1.75 7.55
CA ARG A 61 -7.11 2.17 8.82
C ARG A 61 -5.74 2.81 8.57
N LYS A 62 -5.32 3.64 9.53
CA LYS A 62 -3.98 4.26 9.51
C LYS A 62 -2.92 3.16 9.45
N GLY A 63 -2.10 3.20 8.40
CA GLY A 63 -1.05 2.21 8.15
C GLY A 63 -1.42 1.15 7.13
N ASP A 64 -2.71 0.95 6.82
CA ASP A 64 -3.09 -0.01 5.78
C ASP A 64 -2.45 0.35 4.44
N CYS A 65 -2.11 -0.70 3.71
CA CYS A 65 -1.63 -0.62 2.34
C CYS A 65 -2.70 -1.22 1.44
N TRP A 66 -2.94 -0.57 0.31
CA TRP A 66 -3.93 -1.02 -0.66
C TRP A 66 -3.30 -1.12 -2.03
N ALA A 67 -3.72 -2.14 -2.77
CA ALA A 67 -3.39 -2.30 -4.17
C ALA A 67 -4.57 -2.88 -4.93
N LEU A 68 -4.80 -2.38 -6.14
CA LEU A 68 -5.59 -3.06 -7.14
C LEU A 68 -4.72 -4.17 -7.72
N VAL A 69 -5.24 -5.38 -7.69
CA VAL A 69 -4.59 -6.57 -8.20
C VAL A 69 -5.43 -7.25 -9.26
N VAL A 70 -4.77 -7.93 -10.18
CA VAL A 70 -5.38 -8.70 -11.27
C VAL A 70 -5.09 -10.16 -11.01
N PHE A 71 -6.14 -10.97 -10.98
CA PHE A 71 -6.06 -12.41 -10.90
C PHE A 71 -5.82 -13.03 -12.29
N PRO A 72 -5.30 -14.26 -12.38
CA PRO A 72 -5.01 -14.91 -13.66
C PRO A 72 -6.26 -15.18 -14.51
N ASP A 73 -7.45 -15.18 -13.91
CA ASP A 73 -8.75 -15.23 -14.59
C ASP A 73 -9.18 -13.89 -15.22
N GLY A 74 -8.36 -12.84 -15.07
CA GLY A 74 -8.64 -11.48 -15.52
C GLY A 74 -9.47 -10.66 -14.53
N THR A 75 -9.87 -11.24 -13.40
CA THR A 75 -10.68 -10.54 -12.39
C THR A 75 -9.83 -9.53 -11.64
N ARG A 76 -10.35 -8.31 -11.48
CA ARG A 76 -9.69 -7.25 -10.69
C ARG A 76 -10.27 -7.17 -9.30
N LYS A 77 -9.41 -7.11 -8.27
CA LYS A 77 -9.82 -6.94 -6.87
C LYS A 77 -8.91 -5.96 -6.14
N TRP A 78 -9.45 -5.28 -5.14
CA TRP A 78 -8.66 -4.50 -4.20
C TRP A 78 -8.10 -5.40 -3.11
N ALA A 79 -6.79 -5.55 -3.09
CA ALA A 79 -6.03 -6.14 -2.00
C ALA A 79 -5.77 -5.11 -0.92
N ARG A 80 -6.13 -5.44 0.32
CA ARG A 80 -5.78 -4.69 1.53
C ARG A 80 -4.81 -5.52 2.36
N LEU A 81 -3.62 -4.97 2.58
CA LEU A 81 -2.69 -5.46 3.57
C LEU A 81 -2.89 -4.63 4.84
N ARG A 82 -3.38 -5.30 5.88
CA ARG A 82 -3.62 -4.69 7.19
C ARG A 82 -2.30 -4.59 7.96
N GLY A 83 -2.10 -3.49 8.68
CA GLY A 83 -0.89 -3.28 9.48
C GLY A 83 0.11 -2.40 8.74
N GLY A 84 0.46 -1.29 9.39
CA GLY A 84 1.52 -0.41 8.91
C GLY A 84 2.86 -1.12 8.83
N LEU A 85 3.84 -0.41 8.27
CA LEU A 85 5.25 -0.74 8.05
C LEU A 85 5.99 -1.55 9.17
N PHE A 86 5.40 -1.68 10.36
CA PHE A 86 5.97 -2.27 11.57
C PHE A 86 5.22 -3.50 12.13
N SER A 87 4.13 -3.97 11.50
CA SER A 87 3.39 -5.15 11.99
C SER A 87 3.71 -6.39 11.14
N GLY A 88 4.44 -7.35 11.74
CA GLY A 88 5.16 -8.41 11.03
C GLY A 88 4.34 -9.59 10.48
N SER A 89 3.03 -9.65 10.65
CA SER A 89 2.24 -10.75 10.09
C SER A 89 0.75 -10.44 10.16
N GLN A 90 0.19 -9.90 9.08
CA GLN A 90 -1.25 -9.63 9.02
C GLN A 90 -1.84 -10.07 7.67
N PRO A 91 -3.12 -10.49 7.68
CA PRO A 91 -3.73 -11.15 6.54
C PRO A 91 -3.94 -10.17 5.38
N LEU A 92 -3.58 -10.63 4.19
CA LEU A 92 -3.97 -10.01 2.94
C LEU A 92 -5.47 -10.28 2.72
N THR A 93 -6.27 -9.23 2.56
CA THR A 93 -7.71 -9.33 2.31
C THR A 93 -8.01 -8.86 0.90
N PHE A 94 -8.75 -9.66 0.11
CA PHE A 94 -9.25 -9.23 -1.20
C PHE A 94 -10.69 -8.74 -1.09
N LEU A 95 -10.98 -7.63 -1.76
CA LEU A 95 -12.28 -6.97 -1.80
C LEU A 95 -12.63 -6.75 -3.27
N ASP A 96 -13.84 -7.12 -3.68
CA ASP A 96 -14.28 -6.95 -5.07
C ASP A 96 -14.30 -5.48 -5.50
N VAL A 97 -14.24 -5.21 -6.81
CA VAL A 97 -14.29 -3.84 -7.35
C VAL A 97 -15.71 -3.31 -7.44
#